data_AF-B1PJ50-F1
#
_entry.id   AF-B1PJ50-F1
#
_cell.length_a   1.000
_cell.length_b   1.000
_cell.length_c   1.000
_cell.angle_alpha   90.00
_cell.angle_beta   90.00
_cell.angle_gamma   90.00
#
_symmetry.space_group_name_H-M   'P 1'
#
loop_
_entity.id
_entity.type
_entity.pdbx_description
1 polymer ?
#
loop_
_entity_poly.entity_id
_entity_poly.type
_entity_poly.pdbx_seq_one_letter_code
_entity_poly.pdbx_strand_id
1 'polypeptide(L)'
;MVNTRSNPIPMADQPPQEGNVEEAWVASETTFESMGNVRFAISPSLAQGRRVILDYSIPKIAKLYVAATKPLSKTEFDIKASELTPLLSSLSLRAREHGWHTHQNDGILNIPDNLNAPHGSSKSLLKEYGQISLAHIRNYVSTYANTETRDVQDDEALYQCLKVSLTHEAIAKIDLYESEWTVAGQPSGIAMLKVIIRQAYVDTNATTMHVRTKLSKLDAYMESLAEHNVTNFNEYVYEQLQALTARGERTLDLLPNLFKGYEAAKDTQFLEYIRKKKAEFEEGTLTLQPEILMSQASIKYRTLVEKGEWDAPSESETKIIALTTQVQQLQSAAKKAPKPKSKEKGDTKGKKKKGKKSDKRKMDKYASLKIPAASEPHTKVFDGDTISFCTNHQAWGTHLAKDCKGYGLEKDSGGKPIPKTAGQKKDDKNSKTQAAIMRMSKALTAEISKAGEEE
;
A
#
# COMPACT_ATOMS: atom_id res chain seq x y z
N MET A 1 -40.34 10.07 108.31
CA MET A 1 -41.06 11.36 108.14
C MET A 1 -41.35 11.48 106.64
N VAL A 2 -42.62 11.46 106.20
CA VAL A 2 -43.52 12.64 106.05
C VAL A 2 -42.97 13.60 104.97
N ASN A 3 -43.67 14.02 103.91
CA ASN A 3 -44.97 13.63 103.28
C ASN A 3 -45.11 14.35 101.90
N THR A 4 -46.10 13.98 101.07
CA THR A 4 -46.86 14.82 100.07
C THR A 4 -46.16 15.93 99.24
N ARG A 5 -46.14 15.88 97.89
CA ARG A 5 -47.21 16.14 96.88
C ARG A 5 -47.50 17.62 96.52
N SER A 6 -47.53 17.89 95.20
CA SER A 6 -48.34 18.91 94.48
C SER A 6 -47.98 20.40 94.73
N ASN A 7 -48.11 21.38 93.81
CA ASN A 7 -48.88 21.56 92.56
C ASN A 7 -48.24 22.75 91.74
N PRO A 8 -48.86 23.41 90.72
CA PRO A 8 -49.18 22.98 89.35
C PRO A 8 -48.66 23.93 88.20
N ILE A 9 -49.07 23.65 86.95
CA ILE A 9 -48.80 24.28 85.63
C ILE A 9 -49.97 25.27 85.28
N PRO A 10 -49.83 26.48 84.66
CA PRO A 10 -49.53 26.67 83.20
C PRO A 10 -48.98 28.04 82.64
N MET A 11 -48.52 28.02 81.35
CA MET A 11 -48.58 29.08 80.28
C MET A 11 -47.89 30.47 80.47
N ALA A 12 -47.44 31.19 79.41
CA ALA A 12 -47.08 30.90 78.01
C ALA A 12 -46.38 32.16 77.40
N ASP A 13 -45.41 32.03 76.49
CA ASP A 13 -45.38 32.72 75.17
C ASP A 13 -44.09 32.52 74.33
N GLN A 14 -44.30 32.29 73.03
CA GLN A 14 -43.44 32.59 71.87
C GLN A 14 -42.04 31.90 71.70
N PRO A 15 -41.53 31.78 70.44
CA PRO A 15 -40.93 30.51 69.99
C PRO A 15 -39.39 30.49 69.81
N PRO A 16 -38.75 29.31 69.91
CA PRO A 16 -37.45 29.04 69.28
C PRO A 16 -37.65 28.85 67.76
N GLN A 17 -36.87 29.47 66.87
CA GLN A 17 -35.44 29.22 66.60
C GLN A 17 -35.19 27.82 66.01
N GLU A 18 -34.56 27.82 64.84
CA GLU A 18 -34.32 26.65 64.00
C GLU A 18 -33.46 25.60 64.72
N GLY A 19 -33.92 24.34 64.72
CA GLY A 19 -33.27 23.24 65.42
C GLY A 19 -33.40 21.94 64.63
N ASN A 20 -32.25 21.38 64.28
CA ASN A 20 -32.06 20.16 63.50
C ASN A 20 -32.87 18.96 64.03
N VAL A 21 -33.50 18.20 63.13
CA VAL A 21 -34.01 16.83 63.41
C VAL A 21 -33.71 15.94 62.20
N GLU A 22 -32.52 15.32 62.24
CA GLU A 22 -32.37 13.98 61.70
C GLU A 22 -33.16 12.97 62.57
N GLU A 23 -33.34 11.76 62.03
CA GLU A 23 -34.09 10.64 62.64
C GLU A 23 -35.62 10.80 62.73
N ALA A 24 -36.33 10.33 61.70
CA ALA A 24 -37.21 9.16 61.81
C ALA A 24 -37.98 8.85 60.51
N TRP A 25 -37.38 8.07 59.60
CA TRP A 25 -38.16 7.21 58.70
C TRP A 25 -37.55 5.81 58.69
N VAL A 26 -38.19 4.92 59.47
CA VAL A 26 -37.83 3.52 59.60
C VAL A 26 -38.08 2.79 58.28
N ALA A 27 -37.05 2.11 57.81
CA ALA A 27 -37.03 1.00 56.87
C ALA A 27 -38.34 0.69 56.10
N SER A 28 -38.40 1.15 54.85
CA SER A 28 -38.94 0.34 53.76
C SER A 28 -37.78 -0.21 52.93
N GLU A 29 -37.40 -1.47 53.18
CA GLU A 29 -36.50 -2.23 52.30
C GLU A 29 -37.21 -2.57 50.98
N THR A 30 -37.43 -1.54 50.16
CA THR A 30 -37.68 -1.75 48.74
C THR A 30 -36.34 -2.15 48.13
N THR A 31 -36.20 -3.43 47.82
CA THR A 31 -35.01 -4.01 47.20
C THR A 31 -34.64 -3.26 45.93
N PHE A 32 -33.66 -2.36 46.02
CA PHE A 32 -33.00 -1.82 44.85
C PHE A 32 -32.11 -2.94 44.31
N GLU A 33 -32.67 -3.75 43.40
CA GLU A 33 -31.91 -4.78 42.68
C GLU A 33 -30.63 -4.14 42.16
N SER A 34 -29.48 -4.74 42.51
CA SER A 34 -28.20 -4.23 42.04
C SER A 34 -28.18 -4.37 40.53
N MET A 35 -28.37 -3.24 39.82
CA MET A 35 -28.10 -3.16 38.39
C MET A 35 -26.62 -3.48 38.22
N GLY A 36 -26.34 -4.76 37.92
CA GLY A 36 -25.01 -5.34 37.99
C GLY A 36 -24.04 -4.51 37.18
N ASN A 37 -22.95 -4.08 37.84
CA ASN A 37 -21.96 -3.14 37.32
C ASN A 37 -21.59 -3.50 35.87
N VAL A 38 -22.14 -2.76 34.90
CA VAL A 38 -22.13 -3.14 33.48
C VAL A 38 -20.71 -3.03 32.95
N ARG A 39 -20.02 -4.17 32.90
CA ARG A 39 -18.66 -4.24 32.36
C ARG A 39 -18.69 -3.95 30.86
N PHE A 40 -18.18 -2.78 30.50
CA PHE A 40 -17.91 -2.46 29.10
C PHE A 40 -16.96 -3.50 28.51
N ALA A 41 -17.31 -4.03 27.35
CA ALA A 41 -16.52 -5.01 26.61
C ALA A 41 -16.61 -4.75 25.11
N ILE A 42 -15.48 -4.87 24.42
CA ILE A 42 -15.36 -4.58 22.98
C ILE A 42 -16.07 -5.66 22.13
N SER A 43 -16.19 -6.89 22.66
CA SER A 43 -16.99 -7.96 22.08
C SER A 43 -17.78 -8.70 23.18
N PRO A 44 -18.89 -9.39 22.85
CA PRO A 44 -19.66 -10.16 23.83
C PRO A 44 -18.83 -11.21 24.57
N SER A 45 -17.85 -11.83 23.89
CA SER A 45 -16.95 -12.84 24.46
C SER A 45 -16.04 -12.27 25.57
N LEU A 46 -15.77 -10.96 25.55
CA LEU A 46 -14.95 -10.29 26.57
C LEU A 46 -15.76 -9.81 27.79
N ALA A 47 -17.10 -9.80 27.72
CA ALA A 47 -17.96 -9.27 28.79
C ALA A 47 -17.91 -10.10 30.10
N GLN A 48 -17.67 -11.40 29.98
CA GLN A 48 -17.58 -12.33 31.11
C GLN A 48 -16.18 -12.35 31.75
N GLY A 49 -15.16 -11.85 31.03
CA GLY A 49 -13.75 -11.88 31.44
C GLY A 49 -13.07 -13.22 31.15
N ARG A 50 -11.86 -13.19 30.59
CA ARG A 50 -11.10 -14.35 30.09
C ARG A 50 -10.75 -15.42 31.14
N ARG A 51 -11.01 -15.20 32.43
CA ARG A 51 -10.77 -16.22 33.49
C ARG A 51 -12.00 -17.05 33.82
N VAL A 52 -13.17 -16.72 33.25
CA VAL A 52 -14.41 -17.47 33.47
C VAL A 52 -14.48 -18.61 32.45
N ILE A 53 -14.56 -19.84 32.94
CA ILE A 53 -14.79 -21.04 32.12
C ILE A 53 -16.20 -20.92 31.51
N LEU A 54 -16.31 -21.16 30.20
CA LEU A 54 -17.60 -21.13 29.52
C LEU A 54 -18.35 -22.45 29.71
N ASP A 55 -19.54 -22.40 30.30
CA ASP A 55 -20.44 -23.54 30.40
C ASP A 55 -21.14 -23.80 29.06
N TYR A 56 -20.65 -24.79 28.31
CA TYR A 56 -21.22 -25.19 27.02
C TYR A 56 -22.55 -25.95 27.13
N SER A 57 -23.02 -26.32 28.32
CA SER A 57 -24.40 -26.83 28.49
C SER A 57 -25.43 -25.73 28.22
N ILE A 58 -25.07 -24.46 28.41
CA ILE A 58 -25.93 -23.30 28.16
C ILE A 58 -26.02 -23.04 26.64
N PRO A 59 -27.20 -23.15 25.99
CA PRO A 59 -27.30 -23.06 24.52
C PRO A 59 -26.84 -21.73 23.91
N LYS A 60 -26.88 -20.63 24.68
CA LYS A 60 -26.32 -19.33 24.25
C LYS A 60 -24.79 -19.34 24.19
N ILE A 61 -24.13 -20.07 25.08
CA ILE A 61 -22.68 -20.18 25.17
C ILE A 61 -22.17 -21.22 24.17
N ALA A 62 -22.88 -22.33 23.98
CA ALA A 62 -22.61 -23.29 22.89
C ALA A 62 -22.60 -22.59 21.50
N LYS A 63 -23.49 -21.62 21.27
CA LYS A 63 -23.48 -20.81 20.03
C LYS A 63 -22.22 -19.94 19.87
N LEU A 64 -21.57 -19.52 20.96
CA LEU A 64 -20.29 -18.80 20.89
C LEU A 64 -19.17 -19.73 20.40
N TYR A 65 -19.13 -20.98 20.86
CA TYR A 65 -18.20 -21.99 20.36
C TYR A 65 -18.43 -22.27 18.87
N VAL A 66 -19.69 -22.51 18.45
CA VAL A 66 -20.04 -22.69 17.03
C VAL A 66 -19.74 -21.46 16.17
N ALA A 67 -19.72 -20.25 16.74
CA ALA A 67 -19.27 -19.05 16.02
C ALA A 67 -17.73 -18.99 15.92
N ALA A 68 -17.02 -19.32 17.00
CA ALA A 68 -15.56 -19.34 17.05
C ALA A 68 -14.97 -20.31 16.02
N THR A 69 -15.51 -21.53 15.95
CA THR A 69 -15.02 -22.62 15.12
C THR A 69 -15.39 -22.55 13.64
N LYS A 70 -16.08 -21.48 13.18
CA LYS A 70 -16.36 -21.28 11.74
C LYS A 70 -15.09 -21.07 10.92
N PRO A 71 -15.11 -21.34 9.60
CA PRO A 71 -14.00 -20.98 8.71
C PRO A 71 -13.69 -19.47 8.78
N LEU A 72 -12.42 -19.14 8.57
CA LEU A 72 -11.86 -17.78 8.58
C LEU A 72 -12.14 -17.00 7.29
N SER A 73 -12.53 -17.69 6.21
CA SER A 73 -12.82 -17.11 4.90
C SER A 73 -13.92 -17.95 4.20
N LYS A 74 -14.44 -17.44 3.08
CA LYS A 74 -15.31 -18.21 2.17
C LYS A 74 -14.52 -19.24 1.35
N THR A 75 -13.21 -19.02 1.20
CA THR A 75 -12.28 -19.91 0.50
C THR A 75 -11.28 -20.45 1.51
N GLU A 76 -11.06 -21.75 1.49
CA GLU A 76 -10.03 -22.42 2.28
C GLU A 76 -8.61 -21.96 1.89
N PHE A 77 -7.65 -22.08 2.81
CA PHE A 77 -6.24 -21.76 2.57
C PHE A 77 -5.40 -23.04 2.37
N ASP A 78 -4.44 -23.01 1.43
CA ASP A 78 -3.53 -24.12 1.09
C ASP A 78 -2.10 -23.91 1.66
N ILE A 79 -1.98 -23.10 2.72
CA ILE A 79 -0.72 -22.80 3.44
C ILE A 79 0.39 -22.26 2.52
N LYS A 80 0.02 -21.51 1.48
CA LYS A 80 1.00 -20.85 0.60
C LYS A 80 1.54 -19.58 1.24
N ALA A 81 2.79 -19.21 0.94
CA ALA A 81 3.40 -17.98 1.43
C ALA A 81 2.59 -16.70 1.09
N SER A 82 1.88 -16.68 -0.03
CA SER A 82 0.97 -15.59 -0.45
C SER A 82 -0.34 -15.53 0.36
N GLU A 83 -0.75 -16.64 0.96
CA GLU A 83 -2.02 -16.80 1.68
C GLU A 83 -1.85 -16.59 3.19
N LEU A 84 -0.61 -16.62 3.70
CA LEU A 84 -0.29 -16.47 5.12
C LEU A 84 -0.77 -15.12 5.70
N THR A 85 -0.52 -14.01 5.01
CA THR A 85 -0.97 -12.68 5.49
C THR A 85 -2.51 -12.55 5.52
N PRO A 86 -3.25 -12.94 4.46
CA PRO A 86 -4.71 -13.07 4.54
C PRO A 86 -5.20 -13.96 5.69
N LEU A 87 -4.60 -15.15 5.89
CA LEU A 87 -4.97 -16.09 6.96
C LEU A 87 -4.79 -15.44 8.35
N LEU A 88 -3.62 -14.85 8.62
CA LEU A 88 -3.33 -14.20 9.90
C LEU A 88 -4.22 -12.95 10.13
N SER A 89 -4.59 -12.24 9.07
CA SER A 89 -5.51 -11.09 9.14
C SER A 89 -6.94 -11.52 9.51
N SER A 90 -7.49 -12.53 8.83
CA SER A 90 -8.79 -13.11 9.18
C SER A 90 -8.79 -13.72 10.59
N LEU A 91 -7.71 -14.41 10.97
CA LEU A 91 -7.56 -14.96 12.32
C LEU A 91 -7.48 -13.85 13.37
N SER A 92 -6.78 -12.75 13.10
CA SER A 92 -6.72 -11.59 13.99
C SER A 92 -8.10 -10.98 14.24
N LEU A 93 -8.98 -10.94 13.23
CA LEU A 93 -10.36 -10.51 13.41
C LEU A 93 -11.14 -11.47 14.32
N ARG A 94 -11.12 -12.78 14.03
CA ARG A 94 -11.81 -13.80 14.84
C ARG A 94 -11.30 -13.85 16.29
N ALA A 95 -9.99 -13.77 16.46
CA ALA A 95 -9.34 -13.72 17.76
C ALA A 95 -9.75 -12.50 18.59
N ARG A 96 -9.98 -11.33 17.97
CA ARG A 96 -10.54 -10.15 18.64
C ARG A 96 -12.01 -10.35 19.04
N GLU A 97 -12.79 -11.03 18.21
CA GLU A 97 -14.20 -11.34 18.50
C GLU A 97 -14.34 -12.31 19.68
N HIS A 98 -13.44 -13.29 19.81
CA HIS A 98 -13.48 -14.34 20.84
C HIS A 98 -12.53 -14.15 22.04
N GLY A 99 -11.67 -13.14 22.02
CA GLY A 99 -10.76 -12.82 23.13
C GLY A 99 -9.44 -13.61 23.14
N TRP A 100 -9.08 -14.25 22.02
CA TRP A 100 -7.81 -14.96 21.86
C TRP A 100 -6.61 -14.03 21.76
N HIS A 101 -6.81 -12.76 21.41
CA HIS A 101 -5.87 -11.67 21.71
C HIS A 101 -6.64 -10.45 22.23
N THR A 102 -5.98 -9.67 23.10
CA THR A 102 -6.49 -8.40 23.62
C THR A 102 -5.37 -7.37 23.75
N HIS A 103 -5.74 -6.11 23.96
CA HIS A 103 -4.81 -4.99 24.17
C HIS A 103 -4.02 -5.04 25.49
N GLN A 104 -4.36 -5.94 26.42
CA GLN A 104 -3.72 -6.05 27.74
C GLN A 104 -2.68 -7.19 27.80
N ASN A 105 -2.14 -7.61 26.64
CA ASN A 105 -1.29 -8.80 26.50
C ASN A 105 -1.94 -10.11 26.97
N ASP A 106 -3.26 -10.10 27.17
CA ASP A 106 -4.07 -11.26 27.58
C ASP A 106 -4.70 -11.93 26.34
N GLY A 107 -4.91 -13.25 26.40
CA GLY A 107 -5.37 -14.09 25.28
C GLY A 107 -4.34 -15.17 24.90
N ILE A 108 -4.81 -16.33 24.44
CA ILE A 108 -3.94 -17.49 24.11
C ILE A 108 -2.91 -17.20 23.00
N LEU A 109 -3.15 -16.21 22.14
CA LEU A 109 -2.23 -15.83 21.06
C LEU A 109 -1.14 -14.84 21.49
N ASN A 110 -1.17 -14.38 22.75
CA ASN A 110 -0.14 -13.53 23.35
C ASN A 110 0.75 -14.41 24.24
N ILE A 111 1.85 -14.91 23.68
CA ILE A 111 2.71 -15.90 24.34
C ILE A 111 3.68 -15.16 25.28
N PRO A 112 3.66 -15.40 26.60
CA PRO A 112 4.55 -14.71 27.54
C PRO A 112 6.01 -15.09 27.30
N ASP A 113 6.92 -14.12 27.39
CA ASP A 113 8.36 -14.34 27.23
C ASP A 113 8.94 -15.22 28.34
N ASN A 114 8.40 -15.07 29.56
CA ASN A 114 8.74 -15.88 30.72
C ASN A 114 7.47 -16.58 31.22
N LEU A 115 7.44 -17.92 31.10
CA LEU A 115 6.29 -18.74 31.51
C LEU A 115 6.01 -18.67 33.02
N ASN A 116 7.01 -18.33 33.83
CA ASN A 116 6.87 -18.12 35.28
C ASN A 116 6.33 -16.72 35.64
N ALA A 117 6.26 -15.81 34.67
CA ALA A 117 5.73 -14.45 34.81
C ALA A 117 4.70 -14.15 33.70
N PRO A 118 3.55 -14.85 33.67
CA PRO A 118 2.58 -14.80 32.57
C PRO A 118 1.86 -13.44 32.40
N HIS A 119 2.13 -12.46 33.26
CA HIS A 119 1.65 -11.08 33.15
C HIS A 119 2.77 -10.08 32.82
N GLY A 120 3.95 -10.57 32.46
CA GLY A 120 5.07 -9.75 31.97
C GLY A 120 4.97 -9.47 30.47
N SER A 121 6.13 -9.21 29.84
CA SER A 121 6.22 -9.09 28.38
C SER A 121 5.75 -10.37 27.68
N SER A 122 5.02 -10.20 26.58
CA SER A 122 4.53 -11.29 25.73
C SER A 122 4.66 -10.89 24.26
N LYS A 123 4.84 -11.88 23.38
CA LYS A 123 4.85 -11.70 21.92
C LYS A 123 3.58 -12.25 21.30
N SER A 124 3.03 -11.54 20.31
CA SER A 124 1.81 -11.98 19.64
C SER A 124 2.14 -12.97 18.52
N LEU A 125 1.61 -14.20 18.59
CA LEU A 125 1.79 -15.21 17.53
C LEU A 125 1.17 -14.79 16.19
N LEU A 126 0.32 -13.76 16.17
CA LEU A 126 -0.21 -13.17 14.94
C LEU A 126 0.74 -12.16 14.26
N LYS A 127 1.67 -11.57 15.02
CA LYS A 127 2.49 -10.43 14.57
C LYS A 127 4.00 -10.68 14.63
N GLU A 128 4.46 -11.54 15.52
CA GLU A 128 5.87 -11.74 15.86
C GLU A 128 6.26 -13.22 15.77
N TYR A 129 5.54 -13.97 14.94
CA TYR A 129 5.61 -15.43 14.87
C TYR A 129 7.02 -15.98 14.62
N GLY A 130 7.90 -15.25 13.94
CA GLY A 130 9.29 -15.66 13.74
C GLY A 130 10.14 -15.64 15.02
N GLN A 131 9.81 -14.77 15.98
CA GLN A 131 10.54 -14.64 17.25
C GLN A 131 10.17 -15.72 18.28
N ILE A 132 9.01 -16.35 18.14
CA ILE A 132 8.49 -17.35 19.08
C ILE A 132 8.87 -18.74 18.58
N SER A 133 9.66 -19.50 19.36
CA SER A 133 10.03 -20.87 18.99
C SER A 133 8.85 -21.84 19.23
N LEU A 134 8.79 -22.91 18.43
CA LEU A 134 7.77 -23.95 18.64
C LEU A 134 7.95 -24.65 20.01
N ALA A 135 9.19 -24.87 20.45
CA ALA A 135 9.48 -25.42 21.77
C ALA A 135 8.91 -24.54 22.89
N HIS A 136 9.03 -23.21 22.78
CA HIS A 136 8.45 -22.26 23.73
C HIS A 136 6.92 -22.32 23.74
N ILE A 137 6.28 -22.42 22.56
CA ILE A 137 4.83 -22.60 22.44
C ILE A 137 4.39 -23.92 23.09
N ARG A 138 5.07 -25.03 22.83
CA ARG A 138 4.75 -26.33 23.45
C ARG A 138 4.89 -26.29 24.97
N ASN A 139 5.92 -25.60 25.49
CA ASN A 139 6.08 -25.39 26.92
C ASN A 139 4.97 -24.50 27.51
N TYR A 140 4.56 -23.44 26.81
CA TYR A 140 3.43 -22.59 27.21
C TYR A 140 2.11 -23.36 27.25
N VAL A 141 1.79 -24.10 26.18
CA VAL A 141 0.59 -24.96 26.12
C VAL A 141 0.61 -25.99 27.27
N SER A 142 1.78 -26.53 27.59
CA SER A 142 1.94 -27.50 28.68
C SER A 142 1.66 -26.94 30.08
N THR A 143 1.59 -25.61 30.29
CA THR A 143 1.24 -25.04 31.60
C THR A 143 -0.25 -25.09 31.90
N TYR A 144 -1.11 -25.23 30.87
CA TYR A 144 -2.56 -25.31 31.01
C TYR A 144 -3.19 -26.54 30.35
N ALA A 145 -2.45 -27.32 29.56
CA ALA A 145 -2.96 -28.56 28.95
C ALA A 145 -3.50 -29.54 30.02
N ASN A 146 -4.61 -30.21 29.68
CA ASN A 146 -5.36 -31.11 30.58
C ASN A 146 -5.86 -30.45 31.89
N THR A 147 -6.02 -29.12 31.92
CA THR A 147 -6.68 -28.40 33.03
C THR A 147 -8.08 -27.92 32.64
N GLU A 148 -8.97 -27.76 33.63
CA GLU A 148 -10.28 -27.15 33.44
C GLU A 148 -10.15 -25.62 33.44
N THR A 149 -9.56 -25.06 32.38
CA THR A 149 -9.34 -23.61 32.24
C THR A 149 -9.93 -23.05 30.96
N ARG A 150 -10.15 -21.73 30.94
CA ARG A 150 -10.59 -21.03 29.73
C ARG A 150 -9.59 -21.18 28.59
N ASP A 151 -8.30 -21.31 28.91
CA ASP A 151 -7.22 -21.40 27.92
C ASP A 151 -7.29 -22.69 27.10
N VAL A 152 -7.64 -23.83 27.72
CA VAL A 152 -7.93 -25.08 27.00
C VAL A 152 -9.13 -24.91 26.06
N GLN A 153 -10.20 -24.24 26.51
CA GLN A 153 -11.38 -24.01 25.67
C GLN A 153 -11.10 -23.12 24.46
N ASP A 154 -10.28 -22.07 24.65
CA ASP A 154 -9.87 -21.18 23.56
C ASP A 154 -8.89 -21.85 22.59
N ASP A 155 -7.97 -22.69 23.09
CA ASP A 155 -6.99 -23.41 22.26
C ASP A 155 -7.66 -24.50 21.40
N GLU A 156 -8.64 -25.23 21.95
CA GLU A 156 -9.46 -26.19 21.19
C GLU A 156 -10.35 -25.46 20.15
N ALA A 157 -10.99 -24.35 20.52
CA ALA A 157 -11.80 -23.57 19.58
C ALA A 157 -10.95 -22.98 18.44
N LEU A 158 -9.70 -22.60 18.72
CA LEU A 158 -8.70 -22.19 17.73
C LEU A 158 -8.30 -23.36 16.83
N TYR A 159 -8.00 -24.54 17.38
CA TYR A 159 -7.67 -25.75 16.62
C TYR A 159 -8.76 -26.10 15.61
N GLN A 160 -10.02 -26.16 16.05
CA GLN A 160 -11.16 -26.45 15.18
C GLN A 160 -11.36 -25.35 14.11
N CYS A 161 -11.24 -24.07 14.49
CA CYS A 161 -11.32 -22.95 13.56
C CYS A 161 -10.26 -23.03 12.45
N LEU A 162 -9.02 -23.38 12.80
CA LEU A 162 -7.94 -23.59 11.83
C LEU A 162 -8.24 -24.81 10.94
N LYS A 163 -8.64 -25.93 11.54
CA LYS A 163 -8.90 -27.18 10.80
C LYS A 163 -9.99 -27.03 9.73
N VAL A 164 -11.05 -26.27 9.99
CA VAL A 164 -12.10 -26.01 8.96
C VAL A 164 -11.78 -24.85 8.01
N SER A 165 -10.67 -24.14 8.21
CA SER A 165 -10.24 -23.02 7.35
C SER A 165 -9.20 -23.41 6.29
N LEU A 166 -8.69 -24.63 6.36
CA LEU A 166 -7.63 -25.14 5.49
C LEU A 166 -8.18 -26.13 4.47
N THR A 167 -7.54 -26.20 3.30
CA THR A 167 -7.87 -27.23 2.31
C THR A 167 -7.53 -28.62 2.84
N HIS A 168 -8.18 -29.66 2.32
CA HIS A 168 -7.82 -31.04 2.63
C HIS A 168 -6.32 -31.34 2.37
N GLU A 169 -5.76 -30.75 1.32
CA GLU A 169 -4.34 -30.87 0.95
C GLU A 169 -3.42 -30.16 1.96
N ALA A 170 -3.86 -29.01 2.50
CA ALA A 170 -3.17 -28.31 3.57
C ALA A 170 -3.18 -29.10 4.88
N ILE A 171 -4.34 -29.64 5.28
CA ILE A 171 -4.47 -30.49 6.48
C ILE A 171 -3.52 -31.69 6.36
N ALA A 172 -3.55 -32.41 5.22
CA ALA A 172 -2.66 -33.54 4.98
C ALA A 172 -1.16 -33.18 5.07
N LYS A 173 -0.74 -31.96 4.71
CA LYS A 173 0.65 -31.48 4.91
C LYS A 173 0.98 -31.23 6.38
N ILE A 174 0.03 -30.76 7.19
CA ILE A 174 0.22 -30.45 8.62
C ILE A 174 0.17 -31.71 9.49
N ASP A 175 -0.67 -32.68 9.12
CA ASP A 175 -0.83 -33.94 9.85
C ASP A 175 0.48 -34.78 9.83
N LEU A 176 1.36 -34.59 8.83
CA LEU A 176 2.74 -35.12 8.84
C LEU A 176 3.58 -34.67 10.05
N TYR A 177 3.16 -33.58 10.70
CA TYR A 177 3.79 -32.99 11.88
C TYR A 177 2.88 -33.08 13.12
N GLU A 178 1.95 -34.04 13.20
CA GLU A 178 1.01 -34.19 14.32
C GLU A 178 1.67 -34.10 15.69
N SER A 179 2.75 -34.85 15.91
CA SER A 179 3.51 -34.84 17.18
C SER A 179 4.04 -33.47 17.60
N GLU A 180 4.16 -32.52 16.67
CA GLU A 180 4.63 -31.15 16.91
C GLU A 180 3.52 -30.19 17.35
N TRP A 181 2.26 -30.45 16.96
CA TRP A 181 1.09 -29.67 17.39
C TRP A 181 0.20 -30.38 18.43
N THR A 182 0.39 -31.68 18.68
CA THR A 182 -0.13 -32.37 19.87
C THR A 182 0.73 -32.07 21.10
N VAL A 183 0.14 -31.59 22.19
CA VAL A 183 0.81 -31.29 23.47
C VAL A 183 0.09 -32.02 24.60
N ALA A 184 0.84 -32.70 25.47
CA ALA A 184 0.31 -33.52 26.57
C ALA A 184 -0.81 -34.51 26.17
N GLY A 185 -0.76 -35.02 24.93
CA GLY A 185 -1.74 -35.96 24.35
C GLY A 185 -2.99 -35.32 23.73
N GLN A 186 -3.10 -33.98 23.73
CA GLN A 186 -4.24 -33.24 23.17
C GLN A 186 -3.82 -32.37 21.97
N PRO A 187 -4.72 -32.12 21.00
CA PRO A 187 -4.47 -31.12 19.95
C PRO A 187 -4.32 -29.72 20.56
N SER A 188 -3.47 -28.88 19.99
CA SER A 188 -3.37 -27.46 20.35
C SER A 188 -3.43 -26.58 19.10
N GLY A 189 -4.35 -25.63 19.09
CA GLY A 189 -4.53 -24.66 18.03
C GLY A 189 -3.37 -23.67 17.93
N ILE A 190 -2.77 -23.25 19.06
CA ILE A 190 -1.58 -22.39 19.07
C ILE A 190 -0.39 -23.13 18.44
N ALA A 191 -0.18 -24.39 18.82
CA ALA A 191 0.91 -25.20 18.27
C ALA A 191 0.68 -25.53 16.79
N MET A 192 -0.56 -25.85 16.40
CA MET A 192 -0.96 -26.05 14.99
C MET A 192 -0.75 -24.77 14.18
N LEU A 193 -1.12 -23.60 14.70
CA LEU A 193 -0.87 -22.30 14.06
C LEU A 193 0.63 -22.08 13.83
N LYS A 194 1.49 -22.44 14.79
CA LYS A 194 2.93 -22.34 14.60
C LYS A 194 3.46 -23.27 13.51
N VAL A 195 2.90 -24.49 13.38
CA VAL A 195 3.23 -25.43 12.30
C VAL A 195 2.73 -24.92 10.94
N ILE A 196 1.50 -24.39 10.85
CA ILE A 196 0.93 -23.72 9.67
C ILE A 196 1.86 -22.60 9.21
N ILE A 197 2.21 -21.68 10.13
CA ILE A 197 3.11 -20.56 9.86
C ILE A 197 4.46 -21.09 9.38
N ARG A 198 5.04 -22.10 10.04
CA ARG A 198 6.33 -22.69 9.64
C ARG A 198 6.25 -23.28 8.23
N GLN A 199 5.19 -24.02 7.90
CA GLN A 199 5.06 -24.65 6.59
C GLN A 199 4.92 -23.62 5.47
N ALA A 200 4.17 -22.53 5.70
CA ALA A 200 4.13 -21.37 4.81
C ALA A 200 5.46 -20.58 4.79
N TYR A 201 6.26 -20.68 5.86
CA TYR A 201 7.55 -19.99 6.03
C TYR A 201 8.72 -20.69 5.34
N VAL A 202 8.67 -22.01 5.08
CA VAL A 202 9.79 -22.72 4.40
C VAL A 202 10.10 -22.10 3.03
N ASP A 203 9.07 -21.59 2.34
CA ASP A 203 9.21 -20.82 1.08
C ASP A 203 9.73 -19.38 1.26
N THR A 204 10.09 -18.95 2.48
CA THR A 204 10.30 -17.52 2.81
C THR A 204 11.70 -17.10 3.23
N ASN A 205 12.68 -17.99 3.42
CA ASN A 205 14.07 -17.52 3.56
C ASN A 205 14.53 -16.74 2.30
N ALA A 206 14.08 -17.19 1.13
CA ALA A 206 14.21 -16.45 -0.13
C ALA A 206 13.46 -15.10 -0.09
N THR A 207 12.28 -15.01 0.55
CA THR A 207 11.57 -13.73 0.67
C THR A 207 12.14 -12.81 1.74
N THR A 208 12.78 -13.28 2.82
CA THR A 208 13.54 -12.42 3.74
C THR A 208 14.74 -11.78 3.04
N MET A 209 15.50 -12.55 2.26
CA MET A 209 16.55 -12.01 1.38
C MET A 209 15.97 -11.02 0.36
N HIS A 210 14.81 -11.32 -0.22
CA HIS A 210 14.13 -10.42 -1.17
C HIS A 210 13.64 -9.12 -0.51
N VAL A 211 13.12 -9.16 0.72
CA VAL A 211 12.71 -7.97 1.50
C VAL A 211 13.93 -7.12 1.87
N ARG A 212 15.04 -7.74 2.31
CA ARG A 212 16.33 -7.04 2.50
C ARG A 212 16.84 -6.42 1.19
N THR A 213 16.70 -7.13 0.06
CA THR A 213 17.06 -6.62 -1.27
C THR A 213 16.16 -5.46 -1.71
N LYS A 214 14.87 -5.48 -1.36
CA LYS A 214 13.94 -4.37 -1.61
C LYS A 214 14.30 -3.14 -0.79
N LEU A 215 14.63 -3.33 0.50
CA LEU A 215 15.11 -2.26 1.37
C LEU A 215 16.46 -1.68 0.90
N SER A 216 17.38 -2.49 0.37
CA SER A 216 18.64 -1.97 -0.20
C SER A 216 18.52 -1.32 -1.59
N LYS A 217 17.34 -1.46 -2.22
CA LYS A 217 16.99 -0.93 -3.55
C LYS A 217 15.83 0.08 -3.50
N LEU A 218 15.72 0.82 -2.40
CA LEU A 218 14.69 1.86 -2.24
C LEU A 218 14.86 3.02 -3.24
N ASP A 219 16.07 3.29 -3.71
CA ASP A 219 16.37 4.16 -4.85
C ASP A 219 15.59 3.75 -6.11
N ALA A 220 15.73 2.49 -6.53
CA ALA A 220 15.02 1.97 -7.70
C ALA A 220 13.49 1.93 -7.50
N TYR A 221 13.02 1.81 -6.25
CA TYR A 221 11.59 1.93 -5.94
C TYR A 221 11.09 3.37 -6.06
N MET A 222 11.83 4.35 -5.52
CA MET A 222 11.50 5.78 -5.64
C MET A 222 11.47 6.24 -7.11
N GLU A 223 12.37 5.73 -7.97
CA GLU A 223 12.33 5.98 -9.41
C GLU A 223 11.12 5.34 -10.12
N SER A 224 10.58 4.23 -9.59
CA SER A 224 9.44 3.53 -10.17
C SER A 224 8.08 4.15 -9.81
N LEU A 225 8.03 5.01 -8.79
CA LEU A 225 6.82 5.69 -8.34
C LEU A 225 6.46 6.84 -9.28
N ALA A 226 5.19 6.91 -9.67
CA ALA A 226 4.65 8.10 -10.32
C ALA A 226 4.85 9.32 -9.41
N GLU A 227 5.31 10.43 -10.00
CA GLU A 227 5.55 11.72 -9.32
C GLU A 227 6.55 11.67 -8.14
N HIS A 228 7.29 10.57 -7.98
CA HIS A 228 8.18 10.31 -6.83
C HIS A 228 7.49 10.52 -5.47
N ASN A 229 6.22 10.08 -5.36
CA ASN A 229 5.38 10.34 -4.18
C ASN A 229 5.99 9.75 -2.89
N VAL A 230 6.45 10.63 -2.00
CA VAL A 230 7.14 10.30 -0.74
C VAL A 230 6.21 9.59 0.27
N THR A 231 4.90 9.83 0.22
CA THR A 231 3.93 9.12 1.07
C THR A 231 3.85 7.64 0.68
N ASN A 232 3.65 7.35 -0.61
CA ASN A 232 3.61 5.97 -1.13
C ASN A 232 4.94 5.24 -0.90
N PHE A 233 6.06 5.97 -1.00
CA PHE A 233 7.38 5.46 -0.64
C PHE A 233 7.46 5.03 0.84
N ASN A 234 7.01 5.88 1.76
CA ASN A 234 7.02 5.59 3.19
C ASN A 234 6.10 4.42 3.57
N GLU A 235 4.93 4.32 2.94
CA GLU A 235 4.00 3.19 3.13
C GLU A 235 4.67 1.85 2.74
N TYR A 236 5.32 1.80 1.57
CA TYR A 236 6.05 0.61 1.13
C TYR A 236 7.21 0.23 2.06
N VAL A 237 7.97 1.21 2.58
CA VAL A 237 9.01 0.95 3.60
C VAL A 237 8.38 0.33 4.85
N TYR A 238 7.25 0.86 5.32
CA TYR A 238 6.54 0.32 6.48
C TYR A 238 6.05 -1.12 6.23
N GLU A 239 5.52 -1.43 5.05
CA GLU A 239 5.17 -2.81 4.66
C GLU A 239 6.39 -3.75 4.72
N GLN A 240 7.53 -3.34 4.18
CA GLN A 240 8.75 -4.17 4.18
C GLN A 240 9.28 -4.38 5.61
N LEU A 241 9.17 -3.37 6.49
CA LEU A 241 9.57 -3.49 7.90
C LEU A 241 8.63 -4.40 8.70
N GLN A 242 7.32 -4.26 8.54
CA GLN A 242 6.34 -5.21 9.10
C GLN A 242 6.63 -6.64 8.63
N ALA A 243 7.00 -6.79 7.36
CA ALA A 243 7.39 -8.08 6.79
C ALA A 243 8.67 -8.66 7.43
N LEU A 244 9.68 -7.86 7.79
CA LEU A 244 10.84 -8.34 8.54
C LEU A 244 10.48 -8.69 9.99
N THR A 245 9.84 -7.77 10.72
CA THR A 245 9.48 -7.93 12.14
C THR A 245 8.63 -9.17 12.37
N ALA A 246 7.68 -9.45 11.47
CA ALA A 246 6.85 -10.64 11.55
C ALA A 246 7.63 -11.96 11.45
N ARG A 247 8.69 -11.95 10.64
CA ARG A 247 9.66 -13.06 10.51
C ARG A 247 10.71 -13.08 11.64
N GLY A 248 10.59 -12.21 12.64
CA GLY A 248 11.55 -12.06 13.74
C GLY A 248 12.88 -11.46 13.33
N GLU A 249 12.93 -10.84 12.15
CA GLU A 249 14.10 -10.25 11.56
C GLU A 249 14.09 -8.73 11.76
N ARG A 250 15.27 -8.14 11.92
CA ARG A 250 15.45 -6.69 12.00
C ARG A 250 16.47 -6.22 10.96
N THR A 251 16.40 -4.93 10.65
CA THR A 251 17.39 -4.23 9.83
C THR A 251 18.09 -3.18 10.69
N LEU A 252 19.41 -3.07 10.56
CA LEU A 252 20.20 -1.97 11.12
C LEU A 252 20.44 -0.88 10.07
N ASP A 253 20.37 -1.25 8.80
CA ASP A 253 20.73 -0.41 7.65
C ASP A 253 19.53 0.39 7.11
N LEU A 254 18.43 0.51 7.87
CA LEU A 254 17.23 1.21 7.40
C LEU A 254 17.51 2.69 7.11
N LEU A 255 18.22 3.38 8.00
CA LEU A 255 18.49 4.82 7.85
C LEU A 255 19.35 5.15 6.61
N PRO A 256 20.50 4.50 6.33
CA PRO A 256 21.25 4.75 5.10
C PRO A 256 20.46 4.36 3.84
N ASN A 257 19.64 3.30 3.90
CA ASN A 257 18.78 2.91 2.78
C ASN A 257 17.63 3.91 2.52
N LEU A 258 17.08 4.53 3.58
CA LEU A 258 16.12 5.62 3.47
C LEU A 258 16.75 6.85 2.81
N PHE A 259 17.94 7.27 3.26
CA PHE A 259 18.68 8.37 2.62
C PHE A 259 18.91 8.09 1.13
N LYS A 260 19.42 6.90 0.79
CA LYS A 260 19.62 6.46 -0.60
C LYS A 260 18.32 6.49 -1.42
N GLY A 261 17.19 6.09 -0.83
CA GLY A 261 15.88 6.13 -1.47
C GLY A 261 15.35 7.53 -1.71
N TYR A 262 15.47 8.43 -0.73
CA TYR A 262 15.07 9.83 -0.86
C TYR A 262 15.99 10.62 -1.80
N GLU A 263 17.28 10.29 -1.86
CA GLU A 263 18.25 10.87 -2.81
C GLU A 263 17.96 10.53 -4.29
N ALA A 264 17.04 9.58 -4.55
CA ALA A 264 16.54 9.25 -5.89
C ALA A 264 15.22 9.98 -6.26
N ALA A 265 14.70 10.87 -5.41
CA ALA A 265 13.60 11.75 -5.77
C ALA A 265 14.06 12.83 -6.78
N LYS A 266 13.14 13.35 -7.59
CA LYS A 266 13.46 14.33 -8.65
C LYS A 266 13.49 15.79 -8.18
N ASP A 267 12.74 16.12 -7.12
CA ASP A 267 12.58 17.48 -6.62
C ASP A 267 13.86 18.02 -5.94
N THR A 268 14.40 19.14 -6.43
CA THR A 268 15.67 19.69 -5.95
C THR A 268 15.59 20.24 -4.53
N GLN A 269 14.50 20.88 -4.14
CA GLN A 269 14.33 21.43 -2.78
C GLN A 269 14.22 20.34 -1.72
N PHE A 270 13.62 19.20 -2.09
CA PHE A 270 13.53 18.02 -1.27
C PHE A 270 14.90 17.33 -1.16
N LEU A 271 15.62 17.18 -2.26
CA LEU A 271 16.98 16.63 -2.27
C LEU A 271 17.94 17.44 -1.38
N GLU A 272 17.92 18.78 -1.46
CA GLU A 272 18.72 19.65 -0.59
C GLU A 272 18.38 19.47 0.89
N TYR A 273 17.08 19.39 1.22
CA TYR A 273 16.61 19.15 2.58
C TYR A 273 17.11 17.79 3.13
N ILE A 274 17.03 16.73 2.33
CA ILE A 274 17.48 15.38 2.69
C ILE A 274 19.00 15.32 2.83
N ARG A 275 19.75 15.90 1.89
CA ARG A 275 21.23 15.97 1.95
C ARG A 275 21.72 16.74 3.18
N LYS A 276 21.06 17.85 3.53
CA LYS A 276 21.35 18.58 4.76
C LYS A 276 21.11 17.70 6.00
N LYS A 277 19.98 16.97 6.06
CA LYS A 277 19.67 16.03 7.15
C LYS A 277 20.67 14.88 7.25
N LYS A 278 21.22 14.42 6.13
CA LYS A 278 22.25 13.40 6.04
C LYS A 278 23.59 13.92 6.57
N ALA A 279 24.03 15.10 6.13
CA ALA A 279 25.26 15.74 6.64
C ALA A 279 25.18 16.00 8.16
N GLU A 280 24.08 16.59 8.65
CA GLU A 280 23.85 16.81 10.09
C GLU A 280 23.92 15.49 10.90
N PHE A 281 23.47 14.37 10.32
CA PHE A 281 23.56 13.05 10.94
C PHE A 281 24.98 12.46 10.90
N GLU A 282 25.67 12.54 9.75
CA GLU A 282 27.04 12.04 9.56
C GLU A 282 28.07 12.81 10.40
N GLU A 283 27.87 14.12 10.59
CA GLU A 283 28.63 14.98 11.50
C GLU A 283 28.31 14.75 12.99
N GLY A 284 27.30 13.93 13.31
CA GLY A 284 26.86 13.67 14.68
C GLY A 284 26.14 14.84 15.36
N THR A 285 25.81 15.90 14.63
CA THR A 285 25.08 17.07 15.18
C THR A 285 23.58 16.82 15.32
N LEU A 286 23.05 15.82 14.62
CA LEU A 286 21.65 15.39 14.69
C LEU A 286 21.53 13.88 14.97
N THR A 287 20.97 13.51 16.11
CA THR A 287 20.49 12.14 16.36
C THR A 287 19.19 11.92 15.60
N LEU A 288 19.22 11.08 14.56
CA LEU A 288 18.09 10.82 13.68
C LEU A 288 17.67 9.34 13.74
N GLN A 289 16.38 9.09 13.98
CA GLN A 289 15.77 7.76 13.86
C GLN A 289 15.02 7.63 12.52
N PRO A 290 14.93 6.42 11.94
CA PRO A 290 14.22 6.19 10.67
C PRO A 290 12.79 6.75 10.64
N GLU A 291 12.04 6.56 11.72
CA GLU A 291 10.65 7.00 11.87
C GLU A 291 10.54 8.53 11.86
N ILE A 292 11.52 9.21 12.47
CA ILE A 292 11.62 10.67 12.48
C ILE A 292 11.94 11.18 11.08
N LEU A 293 12.90 10.56 10.37
CA LEU A 293 13.24 10.91 8.99
C LEU A 293 12.04 10.72 8.06
N MET A 294 11.35 9.57 8.13
CA MET A 294 10.14 9.29 7.32
C MET A 294 9.04 10.32 7.57
N SER A 295 8.77 10.66 8.83
CA SER A 295 7.77 11.68 9.20
C SER A 295 8.14 13.06 8.66
N GLN A 296 9.40 13.49 8.87
CA GLN A 296 9.91 14.77 8.37
C GLN A 296 9.89 14.87 6.84
N ALA A 297 10.30 13.81 6.14
CA ALA A 297 10.23 13.71 4.69
C ALA A 297 8.79 13.82 4.17
N SER A 298 7.84 13.11 4.80
CA SER A 298 6.42 13.20 4.43
C SER A 298 5.83 14.60 4.65
N ILE A 299 6.20 15.28 5.75
CA ILE A 299 5.80 16.67 6.01
C ILE A 299 6.36 17.61 4.92
N LYS A 300 7.67 17.55 4.63
CA LYS A 300 8.31 18.39 3.61
C LYS A 300 7.72 18.16 2.22
N TYR A 301 7.44 16.90 1.85
CA TYR A 301 6.75 16.54 0.61
C TYR A 301 5.36 17.19 0.54
N ARG A 302 4.50 17.00 1.54
CA ARG A 302 3.15 17.60 1.56
C ARG A 302 3.21 19.12 1.44
N THR A 303 4.11 19.78 2.17
CA THR A 303 4.27 21.24 2.08
C THR A 303 4.72 21.71 0.70
N LEU A 304 5.58 20.97 -0.01
CA LEU A 304 5.95 21.30 -1.39
C LEU A 304 4.77 21.10 -2.36
N VAL A 305 4.00 20.02 -2.20
CA VAL A 305 2.80 19.73 -3.01
C VAL A 305 1.71 20.78 -2.77
N GLU A 306 1.42 21.14 -1.52
CA GLU A 306 0.42 22.15 -1.13
C GLU A 306 0.73 23.54 -1.72
N LYS A 307 2.02 23.87 -1.88
CA LYS A 307 2.47 25.12 -2.51
C LYS A 307 2.56 25.05 -4.04
N GLY A 308 2.44 23.87 -4.65
CA GLY A 308 2.75 23.67 -6.07
C GLY A 308 4.25 23.81 -6.41
N GLU A 309 5.12 23.69 -5.40
CA GLU A 309 6.59 23.74 -5.53
C GLU A 309 7.19 22.35 -5.84
N TRP A 310 6.43 21.26 -5.65
CA TRP A 310 6.90 19.88 -5.90
C TRP A 310 7.14 19.60 -7.38
N ASP A 311 8.34 19.12 -7.69
CA ASP A 311 8.84 18.86 -9.05
C ASP A 311 8.73 20.09 -9.99
N ALA A 312 8.67 21.29 -9.39
CA ALA A 312 8.56 22.54 -10.12
C ALA A 312 9.86 22.79 -10.92
N PRO A 313 9.77 23.16 -12.22
CA PRO A 313 10.96 23.44 -13.02
C PRO A 313 11.79 24.55 -12.37
N SER A 314 13.06 24.26 -12.12
CA SER A 314 14.00 25.21 -11.50
C SER A 314 14.20 26.47 -12.35
N GLU A 315 14.75 27.54 -11.76
CA GLU A 315 15.09 28.75 -12.53
C GLU A 315 16.03 28.47 -13.71
N SER A 316 16.93 27.49 -13.59
CA SER A 316 17.81 27.07 -14.68
C SER A 316 17.05 26.27 -15.74
N GLU A 317 16.18 25.33 -15.35
CA GLU A 317 15.36 24.56 -16.29
C GLU A 317 14.33 25.41 -17.02
N THR A 318 13.66 26.35 -16.34
CA THR A 318 12.76 27.33 -16.99
C THR A 318 13.51 28.20 -17.99
N LYS A 319 14.72 28.70 -17.65
CA LYS A 319 15.60 29.40 -18.58
C LYS A 319 16.02 28.51 -19.75
N ILE A 320 16.35 27.24 -19.54
CA ILE A 320 16.69 26.27 -20.59
C ILE A 320 15.49 25.97 -21.49
N ILE A 321 14.28 25.80 -20.94
CA ILE A 321 13.03 25.60 -21.70
C ILE A 321 12.71 26.85 -22.53
N ALA A 322 12.84 28.04 -21.95
CA ALA A 322 12.66 29.31 -22.64
C ALA A 322 13.68 29.50 -23.77
N LEU A 323 14.97 29.25 -23.52
CA LEU A 323 16.04 29.30 -24.53
C LEU A 323 15.83 28.26 -25.63
N THR A 324 15.45 27.02 -25.28
CA THR A 324 15.11 25.97 -26.25
C THR A 324 13.94 26.40 -27.13
N THR A 325 12.92 27.02 -26.53
CA THR A 325 11.76 27.56 -27.25
C THR A 325 12.15 28.71 -28.18
N GLN A 326 13.00 29.64 -27.72
CA GLN A 326 13.54 30.72 -28.55
C GLN A 326 14.39 30.17 -29.72
N VAL A 327 15.26 29.18 -29.48
CA VAL A 327 16.05 28.53 -30.54
C VAL A 327 15.15 27.84 -31.55
N GLN A 328 14.09 27.15 -31.13
CA GLN A 328 13.10 26.57 -32.05
C GLN A 328 12.36 27.64 -32.85
N GLN A 329 11.96 28.75 -32.23
CA GLN A 329 11.34 29.90 -32.90
C GLN A 329 12.29 30.51 -33.95
N LEU A 330 13.56 30.76 -33.60
CA LEU A 330 14.59 31.28 -34.50
C LEU A 330 14.87 30.32 -35.67
N GLN A 331 14.99 29.01 -35.41
CA GLN A 331 15.12 28.00 -36.47
C GLN A 331 13.89 27.95 -37.38
N SER A 332 12.68 28.19 -36.85
CA SER A 332 11.45 28.26 -37.64
C SER A 332 11.37 29.55 -38.48
N ALA A 333 11.90 30.66 -37.97
CA ALA A 333 11.98 31.95 -38.67
C ALA A 333 13.02 31.94 -39.78
N ALA A 334 14.22 31.37 -39.53
CA ALA A 334 15.26 31.18 -40.53
C ALA A 334 14.78 30.32 -41.72
N LYS A 335 13.91 29.32 -41.47
CA LYS A 335 13.26 28.50 -42.50
C LYS A 335 12.16 29.24 -43.28
N LYS A 336 11.74 30.43 -42.85
CA LYS A 336 10.72 31.29 -43.50
C LYS A 336 11.31 32.52 -44.20
N ALA A 337 12.62 32.75 -44.12
CA ALA A 337 13.27 33.88 -44.80
C ALA A 337 13.11 33.77 -46.34
N PRO A 338 12.69 34.84 -47.05
CA PRO A 338 12.57 34.80 -48.51
C PRO A 338 13.95 34.71 -49.16
N LYS A 339 14.12 33.77 -50.11
CA LYS A 339 15.33 33.74 -50.94
C LYS A 339 15.40 34.99 -51.82
N PRO A 340 16.53 35.72 -51.87
CA PRO A 340 16.68 36.85 -52.77
C PRO A 340 16.62 36.39 -54.23
N LYS A 341 15.89 37.13 -55.07
CA LYS A 341 15.82 36.89 -56.52
C LYS A 341 17.00 37.58 -57.22
N SER A 342 18.03 36.83 -57.59
CA SER A 342 19.03 37.30 -58.56
C SER A 342 18.50 37.14 -59.99
N LYS A 343 18.71 38.18 -60.82
CA LYS A 343 18.42 38.15 -62.26
C LYS A 343 19.58 37.52 -63.05
N GLU A 344 19.25 37.08 -64.26
CA GLU A 344 20.05 36.73 -65.45
C GLU A 344 21.49 37.27 -65.51
N LYS A 345 22.46 36.65 -66.21
CA LYS A 345 22.40 36.10 -67.59
C LYS A 345 23.65 35.23 -67.87
N GLY A 346 23.60 34.28 -68.81
CA GLY A 346 24.81 33.57 -69.26
C GLY A 346 24.55 32.24 -69.97
N ASP A 347 24.67 32.23 -71.30
CA ASP A 347 24.43 31.07 -72.15
C ASP A 347 25.76 30.32 -72.45
N THR A 348 25.88 29.03 -72.10
CA THR A 348 26.74 28.10 -72.86
C THR A 348 26.38 26.62 -72.70
N LYS A 349 26.64 25.88 -73.77
CA LYS A 349 26.16 24.54 -74.10
C LYS A 349 27.25 23.48 -73.79
N GLY A 350 27.03 22.54 -72.85
CA GLY A 350 28.09 21.55 -72.53
C GLY A 350 27.73 20.33 -71.66
N LYS A 351 27.41 19.19 -72.31
CA LYS A 351 27.47 17.78 -71.85
C LYS A 351 26.89 17.36 -70.46
N LYS A 352 25.85 16.52 -70.53
CA LYS A 352 25.20 15.75 -69.45
C LYS A 352 26.15 14.77 -68.71
N LYS A 353 26.00 14.65 -67.39
CA LYS A 353 26.03 13.35 -66.66
C LYS A 353 24.71 13.16 -65.90
N LYS A 354 24.17 11.94 -65.90
CA LYS A 354 22.81 11.63 -65.41
C LYS A 354 22.72 11.64 -63.87
N GLY A 355 21.85 12.47 -63.32
CA GLY A 355 21.23 12.28 -62.00
C GLY A 355 19.72 12.04 -62.18
N LYS A 356 19.13 11.05 -61.48
CA LYS A 356 17.70 10.70 -61.61
C LYS A 356 16.81 11.89 -61.23
N LYS A 357 15.87 12.28 -62.11
CA LYS A 357 14.71 13.08 -61.71
C LYS A 357 13.92 12.30 -60.67
N SER A 358 13.66 12.91 -59.51
CA SER A 358 12.52 12.52 -58.68
C SER A 358 11.26 13.06 -59.34
N ASP A 359 10.27 12.20 -59.59
CA ASP A 359 8.98 12.64 -60.10
C ASP A 359 8.30 13.57 -59.10
N LYS A 360 7.80 14.69 -59.60
CA LYS A 360 6.76 15.46 -58.91
C LYS A 360 5.57 14.52 -58.75
N ARG A 361 5.34 14.03 -57.52
CA ARG A 361 4.12 13.29 -57.18
C ARG A 361 2.92 14.14 -57.61
N LYS A 362 2.09 13.60 -58.51
CA LYS A 362 0.75 14.15 -58.77
C LYS A 362 0.03 14.19 -57.43
N MET A 363 -0.59 15.32 -57.09
CA MET A 363 -1.39 15.42 -55.87
C MET A 363 -2.65 14.57 -56.07
N ASP A 364 -2.98 13.71 -55.11
CA ASP A 364 -4.12 12.80 -55.24
C ASP A 364 -5.43 13.57 -55.43
N LYS A 365 -6.17 13.25 -56.51
CA LYS A 365 -7.44 13.86 -56.92
C LYS A 365 -8.47 13.92 -55.78
N TYR A 366 -8.38 12.99 -54.83
CA TYR A 366 -9.33 12.78 -53.74
C TYR A 366 -8.84 13.28 -52.37
N ALA A 367 -7.63 13.85 -52.28
CA ALA A 367 -7.00 14.23 -51.00
C ALA A 367 -7.69 15.39 -50.25
N SER A 368 -8.59 16.12 -50.92
CA SER A 368 -9.39 17.22 -50.37
C SER A 368 -10.75 16.76 -49.79
N LEU A 369 -11.10 15.48 -49.90
CA LEU A 369 -12.38 14.95 -49.42
C LEU A 369 -12.35 14.67 -47.90
N LYS A 370 -13.39 15.13 -47.19
CA LYS A 370 -13.57 14.89 -45.74
C LYS A 370 -13.63 13.39 -45.41
N ILE A 371 -13.06 13.01 -44.27
CA ILE A 371 -13.18 11.67 -43.68
C ILE A 371 -14.65 11.46 -43.25
N PRO A 372 -15.29 10.33 -43.59
CA PRO A 372 -16.67 10.05 -43.20
C PRO A 372 -16.80 9.78 -41.70
N ALA A 373 -17.95 10.10 -41.12
CA ALA A 373 -18.26 9.79 -39.73
C ALA A 373 -18.64 8.30 -39.54
N ALA A 374 -18.58 7.80 -38.30
CA ALA A 374 -18.83 6.38 -38.00
C ALA A 374 -20.23 5.85 -38.39
N SER A 375 -21.18 6.76 -38.65
CA SER A 375 -22.55 6.45 -39.08
C SER A 375 -22.79 6.67 -40.60
N GLU A 376 -21.76 7.05 -41.37
CA GLU A 376 -21.89 7.36 -42.79
C GLU A 376 -21.39 6.19 -43.68
N PRO A 377 -21.95 6.01 -44.89
CA PRO A 377 -21.47 5.00 -45.82
C PRO A 377 -20.06 5.33 -46.34
N HIS A 378 -19.15 4.37 -46.22
CA HIS A 378 -17.76 4.47 -46.67
C HIS A 378 -17.59 4.39 -48.21
N THR A 379 -18.63 4.65 -48.99
CA THR A 379 -18.68 4.58 -50.47
C THR A 379 -19.49 5.74 -51.03
N LYS A 380 -18.96 6.44 -52.03
CA LYS A 380 -19.65 7.52 -52.76
C LYS A 380 -19.16 7.64 -54.20
N VAL A 381 -19.95 8.28 -55.05
CA VAL A 381 -19.51 8.67 -56.40
C VAL A 381 -18.93 10.08 -56.35
N PHE A 382 -17.76 10.29 -56.96
CA PHE A 382 -17.12 11.61 -57.05
C PHE A 382 -16.46 11.78 -58.42
N ASP A 383 -16.89 12.78 -59.17
CA ASP A 383 -16.39 13.09 -60.53
C ASP A 383 -16.47 11.89 -61.49
N GLY A 384 -17.61 11.18 -61.47
CA GLY A 384 -17.89 9.97 -62.26
C GLY A 384 -17.33 8.67 -61.67
N ASP A 385 -16.34 8.74 -60.79
CA ASP A 385 -15.67 7.58 -60.19
C ASP A 385 -16.39 7.10 -58.92
N THR A 386 -16.68 5.79 -58.80
CA THR A 386 -17.09 5.17 -57.52
C THR A 386 -15.86 5.03 -56.62
N ILE A 387 -15.81 5.80 -55.54
CA ILE A 387 -14.71 5.80 -54.57
C ILE A 387 -15.17 5.29 -53.20
N SER A 388 -14.28 4.56 -52.53
CA SER A 388 -14.45 4.06 -51.17
C SER A 388 -13.39 4.64 -50.23
N PHE A 389 -13.77 4.82 -48.97
CA PHE A 389 -12.85 5.25 -47.93
C PHE A 389 -12.12 4.03 -47.35
N CYS A 390 -10.80 4.01 -47.47
CA CYS A 390 -9.97 2.92 -46.97
C CYS A 390 -9.52 3.23 -45.53
N THR A 391 -10.09 2.51 -44.57
CA THR A 391 -9.79 2.66 -43.13
C THR A 391 -8.33 2.40 -42.77
N ASN A 392 -7.62 1.57 -43.54
CA ASN A 392 -6.22 1.22 -43.28
C ASN A 392 -5.27 2.42 -43.42
N HIS A 393 -5.50 3.29 -44.41
CA HIS A 393 -4.67 4.49 -44.64
C HIS A 393 -5.42 5.83 -44.54
N GLN A 394 -6.69 5.79 -44.11
CA GLN A 394 -7.53 6.96 -43.81
C GLN A 394 -7.68 7.92 -45.00
N ALA A 395 -7.91 7.38 -46.20
CA ALA A 395 -8.06 8.18 -47.42
C ALA A 395 -9.11 7.58 -48.38
N TRP A 396 -9.61 8.42 -49.28
CA TRP A 396 -10.52 8.03 -50.35
C TRP A 396 -9.74 7.50 -51.56
N GLY A 397 -10.20 6.39 -52.14
CA GLY A 397 -9.62 5.81 -53.35
C GLY A 397 -10.57 4.82 -54.05
N THR A 398 -10.09 4.17 -55.11
CA THR A 398 -10.91 3.27 -55.96
C THR A 398 -10.87 1.80 -55.51
N HIS A 399 -10.57 1.52 -54.24
CA HIS A 399 -10.45 0.16 -53.69
C HIS A 399 -11.11 0.05 -52.31
N LEU A 400 -11.75 -1.09 -52.06
CA LEU A 400 -12.30 -1.41 -50.75
C LEU A 400 -11.17 -1.63 -49.72
N ALA A 401 -11.44 -1.37 -48.45
CA ALA A 401 -10.46 -1.58 -47.37
C ALA A 401 -9.92 -3.03 -47.31
N LYS A 402 -10.73 -4.02 -47.72
CA LYS A 402 -10.35 -5.44 -47.81
C LYS A 402 -9.27 -5.71 -48.87
N ASP A 403 -9.25 -4.96 -49.96
CA ASP A 403 -8.33 -5.14 -51.10
C ASP A 403 -7.08 -4.26 -51.00
N CYS A 404 -6.87 -3.62 -49.84
CA CYS A 404 -5.79 -2.68 -49.64
C CYS A 404 -4.43 -3.39 -49.53
N LYS A 405 -3.59 -3.24 -50.56
CA LYS A 405 -2.23 -3.82 -50.62
C LYS A 405 -1.21 -3.16 -49.65
N GLY A 406 -1.64 -2.27 -48.76
CA GLY A 406 -0.82 -1.70 -47.68
C GLY A 406 0.37 -0.83 -48.09
N TYR A 407 0.50 -0.44 -49.36
CA TYR A 407 1.61 0.39 -49.85
C TYR A 407 1.69 1.74 -49.11
N GLY A 408 2.80 1.98 -48.39
CA GLY A 408 3.04 3.22 -47.65
C GLY A 408 2.52 3.24 -46.21
N LEU A 409 2.07 2.11 -45.67
CA LEU A 409 1.85 1.92 -44.23
C LEU A 409 3.09 1.30 -43.57
N GLU A 410 3.32 1.62 -42.29
CA GLU A 410 4.28 0.88 -41.46
C GLU A 410 3.80 -0.56 -41.28
N LYS A 411 4.75 -1.48 -41.07
CA LYS A 411 4.49 -2.90 -40.86
C LYS A 411 4.84 -3.30 -39.45
N ASP A 412 4.09 -4.24 -38.89
CA ASP A 412 4.43 -4.87 -37.62
C ASP A 412 5.65 -5.79 -37.75
N SER A 413 6.12 -6.32 -36.63
CA SER A 413 7.22 -7.30 -36.56
C SER A 413 6.92 -8.62 -37.28
N GLY A 414 5.66 -8.87 -37.68
CA GLY A 414 5.23 -9.97 -38.54
C GLY A 414 5.07 -9.60 -40.02
N GLY A 415 5.43 -8.37 -40.42
CA GLY A 415 5.37 -7.89 -41.80
C GLY A 415 3.97 -7.47 -42.31
N LYS A 416 2.95 -7.44 -41.44
CA LYS A 416 1.57 -7.03 -41.79
C LYS A 416 1.41 -5.50 -41.69
N PRO A 417 0.64 -4.85 -42.57
CA PRO A 417 0.42 -3.41 -42.51
C PRO A 417 -0.36 -3.00 -41.24
N ILE A 418 0.16 -2.01 -40.50
CA ILE A 418 -0.51 -1.42 -39.34
C ILE A 418 -1.52 -0.36 -39.82
N PRO A 419 -2.82 -0.48 -39.49
CA PRO A 419 -3.81 0.54 -39.83
C PRO A 419 -3.56 1.87 -39.11
N LYS A 420 -3.77 2.99 -39.80
CA LYS A 420 -3.78 4.32 -39.17
C LYS A 420 -5.07 4.53 -38.39
N THR A 421 -4.98 4.67 -37.08
CA THR A 421 -6.09 5.04 -36.21
C THR A 421 -6.53 6.49 -36.43
N ALA A 422 -7.84 6.72 -36.41
CA ALA A 422 -8.44 8.04 -36.55
C ALA A 422 -8.20 8.88 -35.28
N GLY A 423 -7.09 9.61 -35.23
CA GLY A 423 -6.74 10.46 -34.09
C GLY A 423 -5.35 11.12 -34.18
N GLN A 424 -4.38 10.47 -34.82
CA GLN A 424 -3.02 11.00 -34.92
C GLN A 424 -2.88 12.13 -35.95
N LYS A 425 -3.31 13.34 -35.55
CA LYS A 425 -2.70 14.58 -36.05
C LYS A 425 -1.23 14.66 -35.60
N LYS A 426 -0.45 15.41 -36.37
CA LYS A 426 1.03 15.44 -36.31
C LYS A 426 1.57 16.14 -35.05
N ASP A 427 1.87 15.38 -34.00
CA ASP A 427 2.74 15.85 -32.90
C ASP A 427 4.01 14.99 -32.69
N ASP A 428 4.12 13.86 -33.40
CA ASP A 428 5.17 12.86 -33.18
C ASP A 428 6.58 13.27 -33.68
N LYS A 429 6.69 14.42 -34.35
CA LYS A 429 7.98 15.09 -34.61
C LYS A 429 8.42 16.00 -33.47
N ASN A 430 7.53 16.41 -32.57
CA ASN A 430 7.89 17.20 -31.40
C ASN A 430 8.32 16.28 -30.25
N SER A 431 7.60 15.18 -30.00
CA SER A 431 7.92 14.19 -28.94
C SER A 431 9.32 13.58 -29.07
N LYS A 432 9.66 13.03 -30.24
CA LYS A 432 10.99 12.43 -30.49
C LYS A 432 12.11 13.48 -30.44
N THR A 433 11.81 14.73 -30.79
CA THR A 433 12.78 15.83 -30.71
C THR A 433 12.95 16.31 -29.27
N GLN A 434 11.88 16.42 -28.47
CA GLN A 434 11.96 16.68 -27.02
C GLN A 434 12.71 15.57 -26.27
N ALA A 435 12.45 14.29 -26.60
CA ALA A 435 13.17 13.17 -26.00
C ALA A 435 14.67 13.16 -26.38
N ALA A 436 15.01 13.55 -27.62
CA ALA A 436 16.40 13.75 -28.03
C ALA A 436 17.04 14.97 -27.34
N ILE A 437 16.32 16.09 -27.21
CA ILE A 437 16.78 17.29 -26.51
C ILE A 437 17.02 17.00 -25.02
N MET A 438 16.11 16.28 -24.33
CA MET A 438 16.31 15.89 -22.93
C MET A 438 17.48 14.91 -22.73
N ARG A 439 17.78 14.07 -23.73
CA ARG A 439 18.97 13.19 -23.68
C ARG A 439 20.26 13.98 -23.92
N MET A 440 20.24 14.95 -24.85
CA MET A 440 21.38 15.83 -25.10
C MET A 440 21.63 16.79 -23.93
N SER A 441 20.58 17.33 -23.30
CA SER A 441 20.74 18.21 -22.12
C SER A 441 21.27 17.44 -20.92
N LYS A 442 20.81 16.20 -20.67
CA LYS A 442 21.37 15.31 -19.64
C LYS A 442 22.81 14.88 -19.91
N ALA A 443 23.19 14.68 -21.18
CA ALA A 443 24.58 14.38 -21.54
C ALA A 443 25.48 15.60 -21.29
N LEU A 444 25.04 16.79 -21.71
CA LEU A 444 25.81 18.03 -21.56
C LEU A 444 25.99 18.44 -20.08
N THR A 445 24.97 18.24 -19.23
CA THR A 445 25.15 18.50 -17.78
C THR A 445 26.10 17.50 -17.11
N ALA A 446 26.15 16.25 -17.58
CA ALA A 446 27.11 15.25 -17.08
C ALA A 446 28.56 15.48 -17.57
N GLU A 447 28.75 16.13 -18.71
CA GLU A 447 30.08 16.61 -19.14
C GLU A 447 30.51 17.86 -18.38
N ILE A 448 29.60 18.81 -18.16
CA ILE A 448 29.89 20.04 -17.38
C ILE A 448 30.21 19.72 -15.92
N SER A 449 29.53 18.74 -15.29
CA SER A 449 29.86 18.33 -13.91
C SER A 449 31.24 17.68 -13.81
N LYS A 450 31.66 16.90 -14.82
CA LYS A 450 33.00 16.29 -14.86
C LYS A 450 34.11 17.33 -15.08
N ALA A 451 33.86 18.36 -15.88
CA ALA A 451 34.82 19.43 -16.12
C ALA A 451 35.05 20.34 -14.89
N GLY A 452 34.17 20.28 -13.89
CA GLY A 452 34.30 21.03 -12.63
C GLY A 452 34.95 20.25 -11.47
N GLU A 453 35.42 19.02 -11.71
CA GLU A 453 36.12 18.19 -10.72
C GLU A 453 37.63 18.03 -11.03
N GLU A 454 38.15 18.70 -12.08
CA GLU A 454 39.57 18.69 -12.50
C GLU A 454 40.26 20.08 -12.36
N GLU A 455 39.62 21.06 -11.71
CA GLU A 455 40.24 22.31 -11.17
C GLU A 455 40.28 22.29 -9.64
#